data_AF-A0A1I1ZNQ9-F1
#
_entry.id   AF-A0A1I1ZNQ9-F1
#
_cell.length_a   1.000
_cell.length_b   1.000
_cell.length_c   1.000
_cell.angle_alpha   90.00
_cell.angle_beta   90.00
_cell.angle_gamma   90.00
#
_symmetry.space_group_name_H-M   'P 1'
#
loop_
_entity.id
_entity.type
_entity.pdbx_description
1 polymer ?
#
loop_
_entity_poly.entity_id
_entity_poly.type
_entity_poly.pdbx_seq_one_letter_code
_entity_poly.pdbx_strand_id
1 'polypeptide(L)'
;MKIKHKVLPNNNGVKSANKSYEAFKKRFSTVMGDQFDLTDDQLRQIYDGISSCVETSIYAEMEDVLSAIRNTYHADINWVIEETVKLSKKHQNQSNKYTNDGTLRSHKSFSNLNKEEYQSKHGSFKQFITHVVTNYQSLPKQRIDVLVIKHEGYQHLELTLFGESFIQQHGFRTAHHLHNELMHAFYTAFDDLLAKGTVLKSDQAIQEQVLAPVLKRFDAKLAAKVGDSYEQVESL
;
A
#
# COMPACT_ATOMS: atom_id res chain seq x y z
N MET A 1 -39.70 57.83 13.60
CA MET A 1 -38.59 57.39 12.73
C MET A 1 -38.58 55.86 12.70
N LYS A 2 -39.04 55.22 11.61
CA LYS A 2 -39.20 53.76 11.52
C LYS A 2 -37.95 53.15 10.89
N ILE A 3 -37.16 52.40 11.66
CA ILE A 3 -35.99 51.67 11.16
C ILE A 3 -36.49 50.31 10.65
N LYS A 4 -36.45 50.12 9.32
CA LYS A 4 -36.73 48.83 8.69
C LYS A 4 -35.51 47.92 8.88
N HIS A 5 -35.67 46.84 9.64
CA HIS A 5 -34.71 45.73 9.63
C HIS A 5 -34.77 45.04 8.27
N LYS A 6 -33.70 45.22 7.49
CA LYS A 6 -33.48 44.49 6.25
C LYS A 6 -32.94 43.11 6.63
N VAL A 7 -33.82 42.11 6.63
CA VAL A 7 -33.42 40.70 6.71
C VAL A 7 -32.61 40.39 5.45
N LEU A 8 -31.34 40.06 5.61
CA LEU A 8 -30.51 39.51 4.53
C LEU A 8 -30.92 38.03 4.33
N PRO A 9 -31.23 37.60 3.10
CA PRO A 9 -31.57 36.22 2.85
C PRO A 9 -30.31 35.34 2.96
N ASN A 10 -30.37 34.39 3.87
CA ASN A 10 -29.40 33.30 3.99
C ASN A 10 -29.62 32.34 2.80
N ASN A 11 -28.80 32.48 1.76
CA ASN A 11 -28.82 31.58 0.61
C ASN A 11 -27.42 31.56 0.00
N ASN A 12 -26.72 30.42 0.06
CA ASN A 12 -25.71 29.93 -0.92
C ASN A 12 -24.68 28.88 -0.40
N GLY A 13 -24.95 28.12 0.68
CA GLY A 13 -24.05 27.04 1.09
C GLY A 13 -24.02 25.80 0.15
N VAL A 14 -25.07 25.59 -0.64
CA VAL A 14 -25.29 24.31 -1.38
C VAL A 14 -24.69 24.31 -2.80
N LYS A 15 -24.46 25.48 -3.41
CA LYS A 15 -24.00 25.57 -4.82
C LYS A 15 -22.48 25.42 -5.01
N SER A 16 -21.66 25.71 -4.00
CA SER A 16 -20.20 25.61 -4.14
C SER A 16 -19.69 24.18 -3.98
N ALA A 17 -20.22 23.43 -3.00
CA ALA A 17 -19.85 22.03 -2.74
C ALA A 17 -20.06 21.14 -3.97
N ASN A 18 -21.11 21.40 -4.76
CA ASN A 18 -21.37 20.64 -5.97
C ASN A 18 -20.34 20.94 -7.09
N LYS A 19 -19.87 22.20 -7.20
CA LYS A 19 -18.85 22.58 -8.21
C LYS A 19 -17.48 21.99 -7.91
N SER A 20 -17.11 21.91 -6.63
CA SER A 20 -15.86 21.32 -6.19
C SER A 20 -15.80 19.82 -6.48
N TYR A 21 -16.90 19.10 -6.21
CA TYR A 21 -17.01 17.70 -6.59
C TYR A 21 -16.95 17.49 -8.11
N GLU A 22 -17.68 18.27 -8.90
CA GLU A 22 -17.65 18.13 -10.37
C GLU A 22 -16.25 18.39 -10.94
N ALA A 23 -15.51 19.35 -10.38
CA ALA A 23 -14.13 19.61 -10.77
C ALA A 23 -13.20 18.44 -10.41
N PHE A 24 -13.35 17.90 -9.19
CA PHE A 24 -12.64 16.70 -8.75
C PHE A 24 -12.94 15.52 -9.69
N LYS A 25 -14.21 15.21 -9.95
CA LYS A 25 -14.66 14.14 -10.83
C LYS A 25 -14.06 14.26 -12.23
N LYS A 26 -14.13 15.46 -12.83
CA LYS A 26 -13.54 15.71 -14.15
C LYS A 26 -12.02 15.47 -14.15
N ARG A 27 -11.31 15.95 -13.12
CA ARG A 27 -9.85 15.76 -13.01
C ARG A 27 -9.51 14.31 -12.76
N PHE A 28 -10.24 13.62 -11.89
CA PHE A 28 -10.13 12.20 -11.62
C PHE A 28 -10.19 11.39 -12.91
N SER A 29 -11.24 11.57 -13.73
CA SER A 29 -11.35 10.88 -15.03
C SER A 29 -10.20 11.21 -15.97
N THR A 30 -9.66 12.42 -15.93
CA THR A 30 -8.53 12.84 -16.77
C THR A 30 -7.22 12.15 -16.36
N VAL A 31 -6.96 12.06 -15.05
CA VAL A 31 -5.69 11.55 -14.50
C VAL A 31 -5.69 10.02 -14.42
N MET A 32 -6.83 9.44 -14.06
CA MET A 32 -6.96 8.00 -13.83
C MET A 32 -7.43 7.24 -15.06
N GLY A 33 -8.05 7.92 -16.04
CA GLY A 33 -8.64 7.29 -17.21
C GLY A 33 -9.65 6.20 -16.84
N ASP A 34 -9.70 5.14 -17.65
CA ASP A 34 -10.60 4.00 -17.44
C ASP A 34 -10.05 2.96 -16.46
N GLN A 35 -8.96 3.26 -15.74
CA GLN A 35 -8.32 2.31 -14.83
C GLN A 35 -9.19 1.99 -13.60
N PHE A 36 -10.17 2.85 -13.32
CA PHE A 36 -11.04 2.78 -12.15
C PHE A 36 -12.49 2.75 -12.58
N ASP A 37 -13.15 1.63 -12.31
CA ASP A 37 -14.59 1.47 -12.54
C ASP A 37 -15.33 1.78 -11.24
N LEU A 38 -15.39 3.08 -10.92
CA LEU A 38 -16.08 3.60 -9.75
C LEU A 38 -17.41 4.20 -10.18
N THR A 39 -18.48 3.82 -9.49
CA THR A 39 -19.76 4.51 -9.61
C THR A 39 -19.64 5.96 -9.11
N ASP A 40 -20.53 6.85 -9.55
CA ASP A 40 -20.54 8.24 -9.08
C ASP A 40 -20.72 8.31 -7.55
N ASP A 41 -21.52 7.42 -6.96
CA ASP A 41 -21.71 7.34 -5.51
C ASP A 41 -20.43 6.93 -4.78
N GLN A 42 -19.66 6.01 -5.34
CA GLN A 42 -18.37 5.59 -4.79
C GLN A 42 -17.34 6.73 -4.89
N LEU A 43 -17.27 7.40 -6.03
CA LEU A 43 -16.39 8.53 -6.24
C LEU A 43 -16.74 9.69 -5.29
N ARG A 44 -18.03 9.91 -5.05
CA ARG A 44 -18.52 10.88 -4.06
C ARG A 44 -18.15 10.51 -2.64
N GLN A 45 -18.26 9.26 -2.23
CA GLN A 45 -17.82 8.83 -0.90
C GLN A 45 -16.32 9.03 -0.68
N ILE A 46 -15.49 8.78 -1.69
CA ILE A 46 -14.04 9.07 -1.63
C ILE A 46 -13.81 10.57 -1.46
N TYR A 47 -14.46 11.38 -2.30
CA TYR A 47 -14.37 12.84 -2.24
C TYR A 47 -14.78 13.37 -0.85
N ASP A 48 -15.91 12.92 -0.32
CA ASP A 48 -16.44 13.38 0.97
C ASP A 48 -15.50 12.97 2.12
N GLY A 49 -14.93 11.76 2.06
CA GLY A 49 -13.94 11.29 3.01
C GLY A 49 -12.69 12.18 3.06
N ILE A 50 -12.11 12.47 1.90
CA ILE A 50 -10.89 13.28 1.79
C ILE A 50 -11.17 14.76 2.07
N SER A 51 -12.30 15.28 1.62
CA SER A 51 -12.66 16.69 1.77
C SER A 51 -12.68 17.14 3.24
N SER A 52 -12.97 16.22 4.17
CA SER A 52 -12.89 16.49 5.61
C SER A 52 -11.47 16.74 6.14
N CYS A 53 -10.46 16.32 5.38
CA CYS A 53 -9.06 16.35 5.73
C CYS A 53 -8.25 17.40 4.95
N VAL A 54 -8.84 18.01 3.91
CA VAL A 54 -8.21 19.05 3.11
C VAL A 54 -8.04 20.31 3.95
N GLU A 55 -6.81 20.80 4.07
CA GLU A 55 -6.49 21.93 4.94
C GLU A 55 -6.76 23.29 4.27
N THR A 56 -6.58 23.36 2.95
CA THR A 56 -6.69 24.60 2.17
C THR A 56 -7.93 24.60 1.28
N SER A 57 -7.85 23.95 0.12
CA SER A 57 -8.97 23.75 -0.80
C SER A 57 -8.69 22.55 -1.69
N ILE A 58 -9.74 21.87 -2.11
CA ILE A 58 -9.59 20.72 -3.02
C ILE A 58 -8.91 21.10 -4.34
N TYR A 59 -9.01 22.38 -4.76
CA TYR A 59 -8.35 22.85 -5.96
C TYR A 59 -6.83 22.96 -5.81
N ALA A 60 -6.35 23.34 -4.62
CA ALA A 60 -4.92 23.48 -4.34
C ALA A 60 -4.26 22.11 -4.12
N GLU A 61 -5.00 21.17 -3.52
CA GLU A 61 -4.48 19.86 -3.09
C GLU A 61 -4.91 18.73 -4.02
N MET A 62 -5.52 19.06 -5.17
CA MET A 62 -6.11 18.11 -6.11
C MET A 62 -5.15 16.98 -6.51
N GLU A 63 -3.90 17.31 -6.80
CA GLU A 63 -2.92 16.33 -7.26
C GLU A 63 -2.45 15.40 -6.14
N ASP A 64 -2.35 15.91 -4.90
CA ASP A 64 -2.01 15.10 -3.73
C ASP A 64 -3.15 14.13 -3.40
N VAL A 65 -4.39 14.60 -3.49
CA VAL A 65 -5.60 13.79 -3.36
C VAL A 65 -5.62 12.66 -4.41
N LEU A 66 -5.40 12.99 -5.68
CA LEU A 66 -5.38 12.00 -6.75
C LEU A 66 -4.21 11.03 -6.59
N SER A 67 -3.04 11.51 -6.16
CA SER A 67 -1.88 10.66 -5.86
C SER A 67 -2.22 9.64 -4.76
N ALA A 68 -2.88 10.06 -3.68
CA ALA A 68 -3.31 9.18 -2.60
C ALA A 68 -4.28 8.09 -3.09
N ILE A 69 -5.25 8.45 -3.94
CA ILE A 69 -6.19 7.48 -4.54
C ILE A 69 -5.44 6.46 -5.40
N ARG A 70 -4.56 6.92 -6.28
CA ARG A 70 -3.76 6.05 -7.17
C ARG A 70 -2.85 5.12 -6.38
N ASN A 71 -2.15 5.64 -5.37
CA ASN A 71 -1.22 4.86 -4.56
C ASN A 71 -1.96 3.76 -3.77
N THR A 72 -3.14 4.09 -3.24
CA THR A 72 -4.01 3.13 -2.55
C THR A 72 -4.44 2.00 -3.47
N TYR A 73 -4.88 2.33 -4.70
CA TYR A 73 -5.28 1.32 -5.66
C TYR A 73 -4.15 0.38 -6.08
N HIS A 74 -2.94 0.91 -6.27
CA HIS A 74 -1.77 0.08 -6.53
C HIS A 74 -1.43 -0.83 -5.35
N ALA A 75 -1.58 -0.36 -4.11
CA ALA A 75 -1.40 -1.19 -2.92
C ALA A 75 -2.41 -2.35 -2.90
N ASP A 76 -3.68 -2.06 -3.16
CA ASP A 76 -4.72 -3.10 -3.19
C ASP A 76 -4.52 -4.12 -4.31
N ILE A 77 -4.10 -3.69 -5.51
CA ILE A 77 -3.74 -4.62 -6.60
C ILE A 77 -2.58 -5.52 -6.18
N ASN A 78 -1.56 -4.96 -5.55
CA ASN A 78 -0.42 -5.74 -5.08
C ASN A 78 -0.84 -6.79 -4.05
N TRP A 79 -1.74 -6.46 -3.13
CA TRP A 79 -2.32 -7.43 -2.20
C TRP A 79 -3.07 -8.57 -2.90
N VAL A 80 -3.90 -8.27 -3.90
CA VAL A 80 -4.62 -9.29 -4.68
C VAL A 80 -3.64 -10.26 -5.35
N ILE A 81 -2.57 -9.73 -5.95
CA ILE A 81 -1.53 -10.52 -6.60
C ILE A 81 -0.79 -11.38 -5.56
N GLU A 82 -0.44 -10.81 -4.41
CA GLU A 82 0.23 -11.56 -3.34
C GLU A 82 -0.63 -12.69 -2.78
N GLU A 83 -1.92 -12.45 -2.54
CA GLU A 83 -2.84 -13.48 -2.04
C GLU A 83 -3.03 -14.60 -3.05
N THR A 84 -3.21 -14.28 -4.33
CA THR A 84 -3.32 -15.29 -5.39
C THR A 84 -2.04 -16.11 -5.53
N VAL A 85 -0.86 -15.48 -5.39
CA VAL A 85 0.44 -16.19 -5.36
C VAL A 85 0.60 -17.06 -4.10
N LYS A 86 0.14 -16.59 -2.94
CA LYS A 86 0.17 -17.38 -1.69
C LYS A 86 -0.76 -18.59 -1.76
N LEU A 87 -1.94 -18.44 -2.38
CA LEU A 87 -2.89 -19.54 -2.61
C LEU A 87 -2.34 -20.57 -3.61
N SER A 88 -1.72 -20.12 -4.72
CA SER A 88 -1.13 -21.03 -5.70
C SER A 88 0.04 -21.84 -5.12
N LYS A 89 0.90 -21.22 -4.29
CA LYS A 89 1.98 -21.93 -3.57
C LYS A 89 1.45 -22.95 -2.56
N LYS A 90 0.33 -22.68 -1.88
CA LYS A 90 -0.33 -23.65 -0.99
C LYS A 90 -0.87 -24.85 -1.77
N HIS A 91 -1.44 -24.64 -2.97
CA HIS A 91 -1.93 -25.73 -3.81
C HIS A 91 -0.79 -26.54 -4.46
N GLN A 92 0.33 -25.92 -4.82
CA GLN A 92 1.47 -26.61 -5.40
C GLN A 92 2.20 -27.52 -4.39
N ASN A 93 2.21 -27.15 -3.09
CA ASN A 93 2.70 -28.03 -2.02
C ASN A 93 1.77 -29.24 -1.75
N GLN A 94 0.54 -29.26 -2.30
CA GLN A 94 -0.35 -30.42 -2.26
C GLN A 94 -0.37 -31.21 -3.59
N SER A 95 0.10 -30.63 -4.71
CA SER A 95 0.03 -31.27 -6.03
C SER A 95 1.36 -31.82 -6.56
N ASN A 96 2.44 -31.86 -5.77
CA ASN A 96 3.68 -32.55 -6.15
C ASN A 96 3.58 -34.08 -6.05
N LYS A 97 2.47 -34.64 -6.55
CA LYS A 97 2.37 -36.01 -7.03
C LYS A 97 1.60 -35.96 -8.36
N TYR A 98 2.33 -36.25 -9.43
CA TYR A 98 1.91 -36.45 -10.84
C TYR A 98 2.10 -35.29 -11.84
N THR A 99 3.27 -35.37 -12.48
CA THR A 99 3.58 -35.30 -13.94
C THR A 99 3.24 -34.08 -14.79
N ASN A 100 4.32 -33.48 -15.31
CA ASN A 100 4.58 -32.96 -16.67
C ASN A 100 3.37 -32.81 -17.62
N ASP A 101 3.12 -31.58 -18.07
CA ASP A 101 3.12 -31.28 -19.51
C ASP A 101 3.34 -29.77 -19.74
N GLY A 102 4.12 -29.45 -20.77
CA GLY A 102 4.41 -28.09 -21.17
C GLY A 102 3.26 -27.49 -21.96
N THR A 103 2.83 -26.29 -21.60
CA THR A 103 2.20 -25.40 -22.57
C THR A 103 2.37 -23.94 -22.13
N LEU A 104 3.09 -23.18 -22.96
CA LEU A 104 3.12 -21.72 -22.93
C LEU A 104 1.67 -21.21 -23.04
N ARG A 105 1.11 -20.74 -21.92
CA ARG A 105 -0.22 -20.13 -21.91
C ARG A 105 -0.09 -18.64 -22.12
N SER A 106 -0.44 -18.25 -23.33
CA SER A 106 -0.74 -16.91 -23.84
C SER A 106 -1.09 -15.87 -22.76
N HIS A 107 -0.43 -14.72 -22.82
CA HIS A 107 -0.84 -13.48 -22.17
C HIS A 107 -2.30 -13.16 -22.50
N LYS A 108 -3.22 -13.52 -21.60
CA LYS A 108 -4.61 -13.10 -21.64
C LYS A 108 -4.70 -11.80 -20.87
N SER A 109 -5.10 -10.72 -21.55
CA SER A 109 -5.29 -9.39 -20.96
C SER A 109 -6.09 -9.49 -19.65
N PHE A 110 -5.49 -9.02 -18.56
CA PHE A 110 -6.01 -9.04 -17.19
C PHE A 110 -7.17 -8.07 -16.94
N SER A 111 -7.95 -7.71 -17.96
CA SER A 111 -8.86 -6.56 -17.85
C SER A 111 -10.21 -6.85 -17.17
N ASN A 112 -10.66 -8.10 -17.04
CA ASN A 112 -12.06 -8.36 -16.62
C ASN A 112 -12.29 -9.47 -15.57
N LEU A 113 -11.28 -10.20 -15.10
CA LEU A 113 -11.54 -11.40 -14.27
C LEU A 113 -11.65 -11.14 -12.76
N ASN A 114 -11.29 -9.97 -12.25
CA ASN A 114 -11.11 -9.79 -10.80
C ASN A 114 -12.07 -8.80 -10.13
N LYS A 115 -12.94 -8.05 -10.82
CA LYS A 115 -13.72 -6.96 -10.17
C LYS A 115 -14.74 -7.42 -9.11
N GLU A 116 -15.45 -8.51 -9.36
CA GLU A 116 -16.50 -9.02 -8.44
C GLU A 116 -15.90 -9.83 -7.28
N GLU A 117 -14.76 -10.50 -7.51
CA GLU A 117 -13.98 -11.15 -6.46
C GLU A 117 -13.20 -10.12 -5.61
N TYR A 118 -12.82 -8.98 -6.20
CA TYR A 118 -12.13 -7.85 -5.56
C TYR A 118 -12.99 -7.15 -4.49
N GLN A 119 -14.28 -6.92 -4.76
CA GLN A 119 -15.19 -6.31 -3.76
C GLN A 119 -15.60 -7.26 -2.62
N SER A 120 -15.52 -8.58 -2.83
CA SER A 120 -15.96 -9.58 -1.85
C SER A 120 -14.83 -10.13 -0.98
N LYS A 121 -13.57 -10.13 -1.43
CA LYS A 121 -12.40 -10.64 -0.67
C LYS A 121 -11.53 -9.59 -0.01
N HIS A 122 -11.35 -8.38 -0.56
CA HIS A 122 -10.28 -7.45 -0.14
C HIS A 122 -10.68 -6.38 0.88
N GLY A 123 -11.79 -6.59 1.58
CA GLY A 123 -12.33 -5.62 2.51
C GLY A 123 -13.34 -4.69 1.84
N SER A 124 -14.31 -4.21 2.62
CA SER A 124 -15.37 -3.35 2.10
C SER A 124 -14.79 -2.09 1.44
N PHE A 125 -15.51 -1.50 0.49
CA PHE A 125 -15.18 -0.19 -0.10
C PHE A 125 -14.87 0.90 0.96
N LYS A 126 -15.41 0.76 2.18
CA LYS A 126 -15.07 1.61 3.34
C LYS A 126 -13.59 1.52 3.75
N GLN A 127 -12.97 0.34 3.65
CA GLN A 127 -11.55 0.14 3.92
C GLN A 127 -10.69 0.83 2.86
N PHE A 128 -11.10 0.77 1.58
CA PHE A 128 -10.46 1.55 0.51
C PHE A 128 -10.51 3.04 0.82
N ILE A 129 -11.68 3.60 1.16
CA ILE A 129 -11.80 5.01 1.56
C ILE A 129 -10.88 5.33 2.74
N THR A 130 -10.85 4.46 3.76
CA THR A 130 -9.98 4.62 4.93
C THR A 130 -8.51 4.68 4.53
N HIS A 131 -8.07 3.78 3.64
CA HIS A 131 -6.71 3.76 3.13
C HIS A 131 -6.42 5.05 2.35
N VAL A 132 -7.30 5.48 1.44
CA VAL A 132 -7.11 6.72 0.68
C VAL A 132 -6.96 7.93 1.60
N VAL A 133 -7.86 8.09 2.57
CA VAL A 133 -7.84 9.23 3.50
C VAL A 133 -6.57 9.23 4.33
N THR A 134 -6.18 8.09 4.89
CA THR A 134 -4.97 8.00 5.71
C THR A 134 -3.70 8.14 4.90
N ASN A 135 -3.67 7.68 3.65
CA ASN A 135 -2.55 7.87 2.72
C ASN A 135 -2.34 9.36 2.44
N TYR A 136 -3.42 10.07 2.11
CA TYR A 136 -3.38 11.53 1.89
C TYR A 136 -2.88 12.30 3.13
N GLN A 137 -3.26 11.88 4.33
CA GLN A 137 -2.82 12.53 5.58
C GLN A 137 -1.42 12.12 6.04
N SER A 138 -0.82 11.08 5.45
CA SER A 138 0.47 10.53 5.87
C SER A 138 1.61 11.08 5.02
N LEU A 139 2.85 10.93 5.52
CA LEU A 139 4.02 11.17 4.69
C LEU A 139 4.05 10.16 3.52
N PRO A 140 4.61 10.53 2.35
CA PRO A 140 4.68 9.63 1.21
C PRO A 140 5.44 8.35 1.53
N LYS A 141 5.01 7.22 0.97
CA LYS A 141 5.65 5.90 1.14
C LYS A 141 7.15 5.91 0.83
N GLN A 142 7.58 6.70 -0.15
CA GLN A 142 8.99 6.90 -0.53
C GLN A 142 9.85 7.45 0.62
N ARG A 143 9.23 7.97 1.69
CA ARG A 143 9.95 8.38 2.89
C ARG A 143 10.67 7.21 3.56
N ILE A 144 10.17 5.99 3.40
CA ILE A 144 10.85 4.76 3.81
C ILE A 144 12.27 4.71 3.22
N ASP A 145 12.43 4.97 1.93
CA ASP A 145 13.71 4.86 1.22
C ASP A 145 14.77 5.81 1.81
N VAL A 146 14.34 6.97 2.29
CA VAL A 146 15.22 7.95 2.95
C VAL A 146 15.57 7.52 4.37
N LEU A 147 14.60 6.95 5.09
CA LEU A 147 14.76 6.60 6.50
C LEU A 147 15.55 5.32 6.70
N VAL A 148 15.39 4.31 5.83
CA VAL A 148 16.08 3.02 5.98
C VAL A 148 17.60 3.17 5.94
N ILE A 149 18.12 4.06 5.08
CA ILE A 149 19.57 4.29 4.91
C ILE A 149 20.22 4.76 6.22
N LYS A 150 19.47 5.47 7.08
CA LYS A 150 19.96 6.01 8.36
C LYS A 150 19.58 5.16 9.56
N HIS A 151 18.82 4.09 9.37
CA HIS A 151 18.32 3.27 10.46
C HIS A 151 19.37 2.23 10.84
N GLU A 152 19.91 2.30 12.07
CA GLU A 152 21.01 1.44 12.53
C GLU A 152 20.70 -0.06 12.37
N GLY A 153 19.49 -0.49 12.74
CA GLY A 153 19.07 -1.89 12.57
C GLY A 153 19.05 -2.36 11.11
N TYR A 154 18.74 -1.46 10.17
CA TYR A 154 18.77 -1.79 8.74
C TYR A 154 20.22 -1.90 8.25
N GLN A 155 21.08 -0.96 8.64
CA GLN A 155 22.51 -1.00 8.29
C GLN A 155 23.18 -2.27 8.82
N HIS A 156 22.85 -2.68 10.04
CA HIS A 156 23.34 -3.93 10.62
C HIS A 156 22.91 -5.16 9.81
N LEU A 157 21.64 -5.21 9.40
CA LEU A 157 21.12 -6.27 8.54
C LEU A 157 21.78 -6.29 7.17
N GLU A 158 21.99 -5.13 6.56
CA GLU A 158 22.64 -5.02 5.25
C GLU A 158 24.08 -5.52 5.31
N LEU A 159 24.84 -5.11 6.34
CA LEU A 159 26.18 -5.63 6.60
C LEU A 159 26.20 -7.13 6.85
N THR A 160 25.17 -7.67 7.49
CA THR A 160 25.04 -9.11 7.74
C THR A 160 24.77 -9.88 6.44
N LEU A 161 23.81 -9.41 5.62
CA LEU A 161 23.42 -10.07 4.37
C LEU A 161 24.50 -10.00 3.31
N PHE A 162 25.19 -8.87 3.19
CA PHE A 162 26.23 -8.64 2.18
C PHE A 162 27.65 -8.78 2.73
N GLY A 163 27.79 -9.26 3.97
CA GLY A 163 29.07 -9.61 4.57
C GLY A 163 29.68 -10.86 3.94
N GLU A 164 31.01 -10.95 3.99
CA GLU A 164 31.78 -12.03 3.36
C GLU A 164 31.30 -13.43 3.79
N SER A 165 31.04 -13.63 5.09
CA SER A 165 30.58 -14.91 5.64
C SER A 165 29.25 -15.37 5.03
N PHE A 166 28.25 -14.50 5.02
CA PHE A 166 26.92 -14.82 4.48
C PHE A 166 26.99 -15.05 2.96
N ILE A 167 27.76 -14.23 2.24
CA ILE A 167 27.91 -14.35 0.79
C ILE A 167 28.63 -15.64 0.41
N GLN A 168 29.67 -16.04 1.14
CA GLN A 168 30.34 -17.33 0.89
C GLN A 168 29.42 -18.51 1.15
N GLN A 169 28.60 -18.45 2.20
CA GLN A 169 27.72 -19.55 2.59
C GLN A 169 26.46 -19.67 1.72
N HIS A 170 25.82 -18.56 1.38
CA HIS A 170 24.49 -18.54 0.75
C HIS A 170 24.46 -17.90 -0.64
N GLY A 171 25.53 -17.22 -1.04
CA GLY A 171 25.65 -16.55 -2.33
C GLY A 171 24.96 -15.18 -2.39
N PHE A 172 25.50 -14.31 -3.25
CA PHE A 172 24.99 -12.95 -3.46
C PHE A 172 23.52 -12.90 -3.91
N ARG A 173 23.10 -13.85 -4.75
CA ARG A 173 21.70 -13.92 -5.22
C ARG A 173 20.72 -14.07 -4.06
N THR A 174 21.08 -14.87 -3.05
CA THR A 174 20.25 -15.09 -1.86
C THR A 174 20.20 -13.84 -1.00
N ALA A 175 21.34 -13.19 -0.76
CA ALA A 175 21.41 -11.92 -0.03
C ALA A 175 20.53 -10.84 -0.68
N HIS A 176 20.65 -10.65 -2.00
CA HIS A 176 19.85 -9.70 -2.75
C HIS A 176 18.35 -10.04 -2.72
N HIS A 177 17.98 -11.33 -2.79
CA HIS A 177 16.60 -11.74 -2.66
C HIS A 177 16.02 -11.39 -1.28
N LEU A 178 16.76 -11.67 -0.21
CA LEU A 178 16.36 -11.35 1.16
C LEU A 178 16.23 -9.84 1.39
N HIS A 179 17.16 -9.05 0.83
CA HIS A 179 17.06 -7.59 0.86
C HIS A 179 15.78 -7.10 0.18
N ASN A 180 15.44 -7.64 -1.00
CA ASN A 180 14.19 -7.29 -1.67
C ASN A 180 12.95 -7.72 -0.88
N GLU A 181 12.98 -8.87 -0.21
CA GLU A 181 11.90 -9.28 0.71
C GLU A 181 11.75 -8.29 1.87
N LEU A 182 12.87 -7.80 2.43
CA LEU A 182 12.87 -6.81 3.52
C LEU A 182 12.27 -5.47 3.05
N MET A 183 12.74 -4.94 1.92
CA MET A 183 12.21 -3.69 1.36
C MET A 183 10.71 -3.80 1.05
N HIS A 184 10.29 -4.91 0.46
CA HIS A 184 8.89 -5.20 0.23
C HIS A 184 8.09 -5.24 1.53
N ALA A 185 8.62 -5.89 2.58
CA ALA A 185 7.97 -5.96 3.88
C ALA A 185 7.76 -4.59 4.54
N PHE A 186 8.68 -3.63 4.34
CA PHE A 186 8.46 -2.25 4.80
C PHE A 186 7.28 -1.59 4.09
N TYR A 187 7.21 -1.69 2.76
CA TYR A 187 6.11 -1.11 2.00
C TYR A 187 4.76 -1.76 2.34
N THR A 188 4.72 -3.08 2.47
CA THR A 188 3.51 -3.80 2.87
C THR A 188 3.07 -3.40 4.28
N ALA A 189 4.00 -3.31 5.24
CA ALA A 189 3.67 -2.89 6.60
C ALA A 189 3.15 -1.45 6.66
N PHE A 190 3.67 -0.56 5.81
CA PHE A 190 3.17 0.80 5.65
C PHE A 190 1.71 0.79 5.15
N ASP A 191 1.43 0.09 4.04
CA ASP A 191 0.08 0.01 3.47
C ASP A 191 -0.93 -0.66 4.43
N ASP A 192 -0.49 -1.71 5.14
CA ASP A 192 -1.31 -2.40 6.15
C ASP A 192 -1.76 -1.45 7.27
N LEU A 193 -0.89 -0.53 7.70
CA LEU A 193 -1.21 0.45 8.72
C LEU A 193 -2.20 1.49 8.21
N LEU A 194 -1.99 1.99 6.99
CA LEU A 194 -2.89 2.97 6.37
C LEU A 194 -4.29 2.38 6.19
N ALA A 195 -4.40 1.16 5.66
CA ALA A 195 -5.72 0.53 5.49
C ALA A 195 -6.45 0.24 6.80
N LYS A 196 -5.73 0.16 7.93
CA LYS A 196 -6.31 0.07 9.28
C LYS A 196 -6.71 1.42 9.87
N GLY A 197 -6.45 2.53 9.16
CA GLY A 197 -6.76 3.87 9.62
C GLY A 197 -5.63 4.55 10.41
N THR A 198 -4.41 4.02 10.35
CA THR A 198 -3.26 4.64 11.04
C THR A 198 -2.65 5.72 10.15
N VAL A 199 -2.46 6.93 10.68
CA VAL A 199 -1.84 8.04 9.95
C VAL A 199 -0.38 8.20 10.35
N LEU A 200 0.53 8.18 9.38
CA LEU A 200 1.98 8.25 9.55
C LEU A 200 2.50 9.64 9.19
N LYS A 201 2.26 10.63 10.06
CA LYS A 201 2.56 12.05 9.80
C LYS A 201 4.03 12.46 10.00
N SER A 202 4.87 11.57 10.53
CA SER A 202 6.23 11.91 10.93
C SER A 202 7.21 10.78 10.64
N ASP A 203 8.49 11.14 10.48
CA ASP A 203 9.58 10.18 10.32
C ASP A 203 9.64 9.21 11.49
N GLN A 204 9.45 9.71 12.71
CA GLN A 204 9.42 8.90 13.93
C GLN A 204 8.30 7.86 13.88
N ALA A 205 7.09 8.22 13.43
CA ALA A 205 5.99 7.27 13.30
C ALA A 205 6.31 6.15 12.31
N ILE A 206 6.96 6.46 11.18
CA ILE A 206 7.40 5.47 10.20
C ILE A 206 8.49 4.57 10.82
N GLN A 207 9.47 5.14 11.51
CA GLN A 207 10.53 4.36 12.15
C GLN A 207 9.98 3.37 13.19
N GLU A 208 9.12 3.84 14.09
CA GLU A 208 8.62 3.03 15.21
C GLU A 208 7.56 2.01 14.80
N GLN A 209 6.69 2.34 13.84
CA GLN A 209 5.54 1.51 13.49
C GLN A 209 5.77 0.66 12.23
N VAL A 210 6.67 1.08 11.34
CA VAL A 210 6.98 0.35 10.10
C VAL A 210 8.36 -0.29 10.19
N LEU A 211 9.42 0.50 10.37
CA LEU A 211 10.79 -0.01 10.21
C LEU A 211 11.19 -0.96 11.35
N ALA A 212 11.13 -0.49 12.60
CA ALA A 212 11.57 -1.27 13.75
C ALA A 212 10.84 -2.61 13.91
N PRO A 213 9.50 -2.71 13.74
CA PRO A 213 8.80 -3.99 13.85
C PRO A 213 9.16 -4.96 12.71
N VAL A 214 9.35 -4.45 11.49
CA VAL A 214 9.73 -5.29 10.34
C VAL A 214 11.16 -5.80 10.50
N LEU A 215 12.10 -4.93 10.87
CA LEU A 215 13.50 -5.30 11.13
C LEU A 215 13.59 -6.38 12.21
N LYS A 216 12.91 -6.18 13.35
CA LYS A 216 12.89 -7.16 14.44
C LYS A 216 12.37 -8.54 14.00
N ARG A 217 11.32 -8.57 13.17
CA ARG A 217 10.78 -9.83 12.62
C ARG A 217 11.76 -10.46 11.64
N PHE A 218 12.45 -9.66 10.84
CA PHE A 218 13.40 -10.13 9.85
C PHE A 218 14.66 -10.70 10.50
N ASP A 219 15.20 -10.05 11.53
CA ASP A 219 16.29 -10.57 12.36
C ASP A 219 15.95 -11.94 12.94
N ALA A 220 14.76 -12.08 13.53
CA ALA A 220 14.29 -13.36 14.06
C ALA A 220 14.17 -14.43 12.96
N LYS A 221 13.71 -14.07 11.76
CA LYS A 221 13.61 -14.97 10.59
C LYS A 221 14.99 -15.42 10.11
N LEU A 222 15.98 -14.53 10.10
CA LEU A 222 17.37 -14.88 9.73
C LEU A 222 18.00 -15.78 10.78
N ALA A 223 17.88 -15.45 12.07
CA ALA A 223 18.40 -16.27 13.16
C ALA A 223 17.85 -17.71 13.11
N ALA A 224 16.55 -17.88 12.83
CA ALA A 224 15.94 -19.20 12.67
C ALA A 224 16.51 -19.97 11.46
N LYS A 225 16.66 -19.31 10.31
CA LYS A 225 17.22 -19.93 9.09
C LYS A 225 18.70 -20.31 9.23
N VAL A 226 19.44 -19.55 10.03
CA VAL A 226 20.85 -19.83 10.32
C VAL A 226 20.96 -20.99 11.31
N GLY A 227 20.08 -21.08 12.32
CA GLY A 227 20.01 -22.20 13.27
C GLY A 227 19.79 -23.56 12.61
N ASP A 228 18.88 -23.65 11.64
CA ASP A 228 18.61 -24.89 10.88
C ASP A 228 19.83 -25.38 10.07
N SER A 229 20.77 -24.49 9.74
CA SER A 229 22.00 -24.86 9.02
C SER A 229 23.10 -25.41 9.93
N TYR A 230 23.05 -25.14 11.24
CA TYR A 230 24.03 -25.63 12.21
C TYR A 230 23.69 -27.03 12.76
N GLU A 231 22.41 -27.39 12.88
CA GLU A 231 22.02 -28.75 13.31
C GLU A 231 22.40 -29.85 12.29
N GLN A 232 22.60 -29.51 11.02
CA GLN A 232 23.09 -30.47 10.02
C GLN A 232 24.62 -30.62 9.99
N VAL A 233 25.37 -29.77 10.69
CA VAL A 233 26.85 -29.78 10.66
C VAL A 233 27.45 -30.45 11.90
N GLU A 234 26.72 -30.56 13.02
CA GLU A 234 27.18 -31.28 14.22
C GLU A 234 26.92 -32.80 14.21
N SER A 235 26.47 -33.38 13.08
CA SER A 235 26.24 -34.83 12.92
C SER A 235 27.14 -35.52 11.88
N LEU A 236 28.36 -35.03 11.66
CA LEU A 236 29.39 -35.74 10.86
C LEU A 236 30.68 -35.94 11.64
#